data_AF-A0A9D6WP82-F1
#
_entry.id   AF-A0A9D6WP82-F1
#
_cell.length_a   1.000
_cell.length_b   1.000
_cell.length_c   1.000
_cell.angle_alpha   90.00
_cell.angle_beta   90.00
_cell.angle_gamma   90.00
#
_symmetry.space_group_name_H-M   'P 1'
#
loop_
_entity.id
_entity.type
_entity.pdbx_description
1 polymer ?
#
loop_
_entity_poly.entity_id
_entity_poly.type
_entity_poly.pdbx_seq_one_letter_code
_entity_poly.pdbx_strand_id
1 'polypeptide(L)'
;MLALSLNKERGLGLMRRIAAPIPVLQHSKLWEMLEAVIDGFAVLQSPRAVFGVALCALIAWVIGGFVYWTTAFAMNYQIPLTAAFLVMTITSLAVVVPSSPGYVGVFHAGAVFILTTMFGSDQTDALSYAIVVHALFYIWLIVFGIFSMWREGLSIQSLRMIETQATKNESTG
;
A
#
# COMPACT_ATOMS: atom_id res chain seq x y z
N MET A 1 -0.07 18.75 27.28
CA MET A 1 -0.12 18.63 25.80
C MET A 1 -0.84 17.37 25.29
N LEU A 2 -1.12 16.37 26.12
CA LEU A 2 -2.01 15.23 25.80
C LEU A 2 -3.53 15.52 25.93
N ALA A 3 -3.92 16.66 26.52
CA ALA A 3 -5.34 16.99 26.76
C ALA A 3 -6.07 17.58 25.53
N LEU A 4 -5.36 17.84 24.42
CA LEU A 4 -5.95 18.35 23.16
C LEU A 4 -6.22 17.24 22.14
N SER A 5 -5.67 16.02 22.34
CA SER A 5 -5.79 14.90 21.38
C SER A 5 -7.06 14.06 21.54
N LEU A 6 -7.99 14.45 22.43
CA LEU A 6 -9.15 13.63 22.80
C LEU A 6 -10.48 14.39 22.70
N ASN A 7 -10.61 15.29 21.72
CA ASN A 7 -11.89 15.92 21.48
C ASN A 7 -12.21 15.94 20.00
N LYS A 8 -12.51 14.73 19.49
CA LYS A 8 -13.08 14.47 18.15
C LYS A 8 -14.17 15.51 17.83
N GLU A 9 -14.98 15.86 18.83
CA GLU A 9 -16.05 16.86 18.71
C GLU A 9 -15.57 18.31 18.58
N ARG A 10 -14.46 18.72 19.23
CA ARG A 10 -13.93 20.09 19.07
C ARG A 10 -13.17 20.26 17.76
N GLY A 11 -12.46 19.22 17.30
CA GLY A 11 -11.78 19.20 16.00
C GLY A 11 -12.79 19.31 14.86
N LEU A 12 -13.83 18.46 14.89
CA LEU A 12 -14.94 18.52 13.93
C LEU A 12 -15.72 19.84 14.03
N GLY A 13 -15.93 20.38 15.23
CA GLY A 13 -16.59 21.66 15.43
C GLY A 13 -15.79 22.86 14.89
N LEU A 14 -14.47 22.87 15.07
CA LEU A 14 -13.59 23.91 14.52
C LEU A 14 -13.49 23.79 12.99
N MET A 15 -13.37 22.56 12.48
CA MET A 15 -13.38 22.28 11.04
C MET A 15 -14.71 22.71 10.41
N ARG A 16 -15.86 22.39 11.01
CA ARG A 16 -17.18 22.85 10.52
C ARG A 16 -17.30 24.37 10.54
N ARG A 17 -16.77 25.06 11.55
CA ARG A 17 -16.78 26.54 11.60
C ARG A 17 -15.88 27.19 10.55
N ILE A 18 -14.72 26.61 10.28
CA ILE A 18 -13.79 27.12 9.27
C ILE A 18 -14.27 26.77 7.84
N ALA A 19 -14.91 25.62 7.67
CA ALA A 19 -15.49 25.17 6.39
C ALA A 19 -16.89 25.75 6.12
N ALA A 20 -17.54 26.38 7.11
CA ALA A 20 -18.86 27.01 6.99
C ALA A 20 -19.03 28.00 5.82
N PRO A 21 -18.04 28.83 5.44
CA PRO A 21 -18.21 29.79 4.35
C PRO A 21 -18.00 29.18 2.95
N ILE A 22 -17.64 27.90 2.82
CA ILE A 22 -17.33 27.27 1.53
C ILE A 22 -18.41 26.21 1.22
N PRO A 23 -19.41 26.50 0.36
CA PRO A 23 -20.55 25.62 0.11
C PRO A 23 -20.16 24.25 -0.48
N VAL A 24 -19.03 24.16 -1.19
CA VAL A 24 -18.48 22.89 -1.72
C VAL A 24 -18.06 21.92 -0.60
N LEU A 25 -17.64 22.43 0.57
CA LEU A 25 -17.22 21.61 1.70
C LEU A 25 -18.40 21.14 2.58
N GLN A 26 -19.64 21.49 2.24
CA GLN A 26 -20.84 21.06 2.99
C GLN A 26 -21.49 19.79 2.43
N HIS A 27 -20.93 19.19 1.38
CA HIS A 27 -21.42 17.91 0.87
C HIS A 27 -21.27 16.81 1.93
N SER A 28 -22.38 16.11 2.24
CA SER A 28 -22.46 15.05 3.26
C SER A 28 -21.40 13.96 3.08
N LYS A 29 -21.15 13.54 1.84
CA LYS A 29 -20.14 12.53 1.49
C LYS A 29 -18.71 12.94 1.87
N LEU A 30 -18.40 14.23 1.81
CA LEU A 30 -17.08 14.76 2.17
C LEU A 30 -16.87 14.70 3.70
N TRP A 31 -17.93 14.98 4.47
CA TRP A 31 -17.91 14.87 5.93
C TRP A 31 -17.85 13.42 6.41
N GLU A 32 -18.55 12.50 5.75
CA GLU A 32 -18.44 11.06 6.04
C GLU A 32 -17.01 10.53 5.80
N MET A 33 -16.37 10.92 4.69
CA MET A 33 -14.96 10.58 4.44
C MET A 33 -14.02 11.19 5.49
N LEU A 34 -14.24 12.46 5.88
CA LEU A 34 -13.47 13.11 6.94
C LEU A 34 -13.64 12.43 8.29
N GLU A 35 -14.86 12.05 8.65
CA GLU A 35 -15.15 11.32 9.88
C GLU A 35 -14.50 9.94 9.89
N ALA A 36 -14.55 9.20 8.76
CA ALA A 36 -13.86 7.92 8.61
C ALA A 36 -12.32 8.05 8.72
N VAL A 37 -11.74 9.11 8.14
CA VAL A 37 -10.31 9.41 8.28
C VAL A 37 -9.95 9.73 9.74
N ILE A 38 -10.77 10.55 10.41
CA ILE A 38 -10.58 10.90 11.82
C ILE A 38 -10.74 9.66 12.73
N ASP A 39 -11.68 8.77 12.41
CA ASP A 39 -11.82 7.48 13.09
C ASP A 39 -10.64 6.54 12.82
N GLY A 40 -10.06 6.55 11.62
CA GLY A 40 -8.79 5.87 11.34
C GLY A 40 -7.65 6.40 12.22
N PHE A 41 -7.64 7.69 12.52
CA PHE A 41 -6.69 8.30 13.45
C PHE A 41 -6.98 7.97 14.92
N ALA A 42 -8.14 7.40 15.28
CA ALA A 42 -8.40 6.94 16.64
C ALA A 42 -7.42 5.83 17.07
N VAL A 43 -6.89 5.04 16.14
CA VAL A 43 -5.80 4.08 16.40
C VAL A 43 -4.56 4.77 16.96
N LEU A 44 -4.26 6.01 16.53
CA LEU A 44 -3.13 6.78 17.03
C LEU A 44 -3.30 7.23 18.49
N GLN A 45 -4.50 7.11 19.06
CA GLN A 45 -4.76 7.48 20.46
C GLN A 45 -4.19 6.48 21.46
N SER A 46 -3.80 5.28 21.01
CA SER A 46 -3.17 4.28 21.86
C SER A 46 -1.68 4.10 21.48
N PRO A 47 -0.74 4.62 22.29
CA PRO A 47 0.69 4.47 22.01
C PRO A 47 1.12 3.01 21.84
N ARG A 48 0.46 2.08 22.53
CA ARG A 48 0.69 0.64 22.39
C ARG A 48 0.29 0.10 21.02
N ALA A 49 -0.86 0.50 20.46
CA ALA A 49 -1.24 0.05 19.12
C ALA A 49 -0.35 0.68 18.05
N VAL A 50 -0.01 1.97 18.18
CA VAL A 50 0.93 2.63 17.28
C VAL A 50 2.27 1.91 17.25
N PHE A 51 2.82 1.59 18.43
CA PHE A 51 4.06 0.84 18.53
C PHE A 51 3.93 -0.56 17.94
N GLY A 52 2.83 -1.26 18.21
CA GLY A 52 2.55 -2.58 17.64
C GLY A 52 2.51 -2.57 16.10
N VAL A 53 1.80 -1.62 15.51
CA VAL A 53 1.72 -1.46 14.04
C VAL A 53 3.08 -1.08 13.46
N ALA A 54 3.82 -0.17 14.08
CA ALA A 54 5.16 0.22 13.64
C ALA A 54 6.13 -0.97 13.68
N LEU A 55 6.08 -1.79 14.73
CA LEU A 55 6.91 -2.99 14.84
C LEU A 55 6.53 -4.03 13.79
N CYS A 56 5.23 -4.29 13.58
CA CYS A 56 4.76 -5.18 12.52
C CYS A 56 5.20 -4.70 11.14
N ALA A 57 5.12 -3.40 10.86
CA ALA A 57 5.61 -2.82 9.62
C ALA A 57 7.12 -3.04 9.49
N LEU A 58 7.91 -2.72 10.52
CA LEU A 58 9.36 -2.92 10.48
C LEU A 58 9.72 -4.39 10.21
N ILE A 59 9.05 -5.35 10.86
CA ILE A 59 9.26 -6.78 10.64
C ILE A 59 8.93 -7.15 9.20
N ALA A 60 7.80 -6.68 8.66
CA ALA A 60 7.40 -6.94 7.28
C ALA A 60 8.43 -6.40 6.27
N TRP A 61 8.98 -5.21 6.52
CA TRP A 61 10.03 -4.61 5.69
C TRP A 61 11.35 -5.41 5.77
N VAL A 62 11.74 -5.87 6.96
CA VAL A 62 12.93 -6.71 7.12
C VAL A 62 12.77 -8.04 6.38
N ILE A 63 11.62 -8.71 6.54
CA ILE A 63 11.30 -9.94 5.81
C ILE A 63 11.32 -9.68 4.30
N GLY A 64 10.70 -8.59 3.84
CA GLY A 64 10.73 -8.19 2.44
C GLY A 64 12.15 -8.02 1.91
N GLY A 65 13.04 -7.35 2.66
CA GLY A 65 14.43 -7.16 2.25
C GLY A 65 15.18 -8.49 2.13
N PHE A 66 14.91 -9.43 3.04
CA PHE A 66 15.45 -10.80 2.93
C PHE A 66 14.86 -11.56 1.75
N VAL A 67 13.58 -11.40 1.42
CA VAL A 67 12.99 -12.01 0.20
C VAL A 67 13.70 -11.51 -1.05
N TYR A 68 13.95 -10.20 -1.16
CA TYR A 68 14.71 -9.62 -2.27
C TYR A 68 16.13 -10.22 -2.33
N TRP A 69 16.85 -10.22 -1.21
CA TRP A 69 18.22 -10.71 -1.15
C TRP A 69 18.34 -12.21 -1.45
N THR A 70 17.45 -13.03 -0.88
CA THR A 70 17.42 -14.48 -1.13
C THR A 70 16.98 -14.81 -2.55
N THR A 71 16.12 -13.99 -3.18
CA THR A 71 15.79 -14.12 -4.60
C THR A 71 17.02 -13.88 -5.47
N ALA A 72 17.80 -12.84 -5.18
CA ALA A 72 19.04 -12.57 -5.91
C ALA A 72 20.03 -13.75 -5.75
N PHE A 73 20.18 -14.25 -4.52
CA PHE A 73 21.00 -15.43 -4.23
C PHE A 73 20.52 -16.67 -5.01
N ALA A 74 19.22 -16.93 -5.06
CA ALA A 74 18.64 -18.06 -5.81
C ALA A 74 18.86 -17.95 -7.32
N MET A 75 18.99 -16.73 -7.85
CA MET A 75 19.31 -16.46 -9.25
C MET A 75 20.82 -16.49 -9.55
N ASN A 76 21.67 -16.81 -8.57
CA ASN A 76 23.13 -16.64 -8.64
C ASN A 76 23.55 -15.19 -8.95
N TYR A 77 22.71 -14.21 -8.64
CA TYR A 77 22.95 -12.79 -8.84
C TYR A 77 23.49 -12.16 -7.55
N GLN A 78 24.80 -11.96 -7.51
CA GLN A 78 25.53 -11.55 -6.31
C GLN A 78 25.39 -10.04 -6.09
N ILE A 79 24.42 -9.64 -5.28
CA ILE A 79 24.26 -8.26 -4.81
C ILE A 79 24.42 -8.19 -3.28
N PRO A 80 24.99 -7.08 -2.74
CA PRO A 80 25.09 -6.92 -1.30
C PRO A 80 23.68 -6.79 -0.68
N LEU A 81 23.54 -7.14 0.60
CA LEU A 81 22.29 -7.02 1.33
C LEU A 81 21.73 -5.58 1.27
N THR A 82 22.62 -4.58 1.30
CA THR A 82 22.26 -3.17 1.15
C THR A 82 21.59 -2.87 -0.19
N ALA A 83 22.01 -3.51 -1.29
CA ALA A 83 21.36 -3.36 -2.59
C ALA A 83 19.95 -3.93 -2.57
N ALA A 84 19.76 -5.12 -2.00
CA ALA A 84 18.44 -5.74 -1.92
C ALA A 84 17.43 -4.87 -1.15
N PHE A 85 17.82 -4.35 0.02
CA PHE A 85 16.99 -3.43 0.81
C PHE A 85 16.73 -2.10 0.09
N LEU A 86 17.73 -1.56 -0.61
CA LEU A 86 17.57 -0.30 -1.34
C LEU A 86 16.63 -0.48 -2.53
N VAL A 87 16.77 -1.57 -3.30
CA VAL A 87 15.85 -1.93 -4.39
C VAL A 87 14.43 -2.10 -3.87
N MET A 88 14.23 -2.84 -2.79
CA MET A 88 12.92 -3.00 -2.16
C MET A 88 12.31 -1.64 -1.78
N THR A 89 13.09 -0.75 -1.18
CA THR A 89 12.62 0.57 -0.76
C THR A 89 12.25 1.45 -1.95
N ILE A 90 13.13 1.54 -2.95
CA ILE A 90 12.90 2.36 -4.15
C ILE A 90 11.70 1.85 -4.94
N THR A 91 11.60 0.53 -5.14
CA THR A 91 10.45 -0.06 -5.84
C THR A 91 9.14 0.15 -5.07
N SER A 92 9.15 0.03 -3.74
CA SER A 92 7.98 0.33 -2.89
C SER A 92 7.53 1.78 -2.97
N LEU A 93 8.46 2.73 -3.12
CA LEU A 93 8.12 4.13 -3.36
C LEU A 93 7.64 4.37 -4.79
N ALA A 94 8.22 3.67 -5.77
CA ALA A 94 7.87 3.81 -7.18
C ALA A 94 6.41 3.37 -7.45
N VAL A 95 5.93 2.32 -6.78
CA VAL A 95 4.53 1.84 -6.93
C VAL A 95 3.49 2.78 -6.30
N VAL A 96 3.90 3.77 -5.50
CA VAL A 96 2.98 4.82 -5.01
C VAL A 96 2.43 5.64 -6.17
N VAL A 97 3.16 5.75 -7.28
CA VAL A 97 2.70 6.42 -8.49
C VAL A 97 1.85 5.45 -9.33
N PRO A 98 0.53 5.66 -9.43
CA PRO A 98 -0.36 4.80 -10.21
C PRO A 98 -0.17 5.10 -11.71
N SER A 99 0.86 4.52 -12.31
CA SER A 99 1.30 4.83 -13.68
C SER A 99 1.00 3.73 -14.70
N SER A 100 0.85 2.49 -14.25
CA SER A 100 0.66 1.32 -15.12
C SER A 100 -0.11 0.21 -14.41
N PRO A 101 -0.88 -0.62 -15.16
CA PRO A 101 -1.50 -1.81 -14.61
C PRO A 101 -0.46 -2.69 -13.91
N GLY A 102 -0.71 -2.99 -12.65
CA GLY A 102 0.17 -3.80 -11.81
C GLY A 102 1.59 -3.22 -11.61
N TYR A 103 1.77 -1.91 -11.79
CA TYR A 103 3.03 -1.20 -11.50
C TYR A 103 4.26 -1.68 -12.27
N VAL A 104 4.09 -2.47 -13.33
CA VAL A 104 5.17 -3.12 -14.10
C VAL A 104 6.23 -2.13 -14.56
N GLY A 105 5.83 -0.96 -15.08
CA GLY A 105 6.76 0.04 -15.59
C GLY A 105 7.63 0.67 -14.50
N VAL A 106 6.98 1.27 -13.49
CA VAL A 106 7.68 2.00 -12.41
C VAL A 106 8.49 1.09 -11.51
N PHE A 107 8.01 -0.13 -11.25
CA PHE A 107 8.75 -1.11 -10.46
C PHE A 107 10.04 -1.54 -11.16
N HIS A 108 9.96 -1.99 -12.43
CA HIS A 108 11.14 -2.45 -13.16
C HIS A 108 12.13 -1.31 -13.42
N ALA A 109 11.63 -0.12 -13.78
CA ALA A 109 12.48 1.05 -13.99
C ALA A 109 13.25 1.43 -12.72
N GLY A 110 12.58 1.46 -11.56
CA GLY A 110 13.22 1.76 -10.28
C GLY A 110 14.28 0.75 -9.87
N ALA A 111 14.00 -0.55 -10.05
CA ALA A 111 14.93 -1.63 -9.75
C ALA A 111 16.17 -1.60 -10.66
N VAL A 112 15.97 -1.48 -11.97
CA VAL A 112 17.06 -1.39 -12.96
C VAL A 112 17.90 -0.15 -12.70
N PHE A 113 17.26 1.01 -12.49
CA PHE A 113 17.96 2.26 -12.20
C PHE A 113 18.91 2.12 -11.00
N ILE A 114 18.43 1.64 -9.86
CA ILE A 114 19.27 1.58 -8.66
C ILE A 114 20.40 0.54 -8.79
N LEU A 115 20.12 -0.63 -9.36
CA LEU A 115 21.11 -1.72 -9.50
C LEU A 115 22.22 -1.35 -10.49
N THR A 116 21.86 -0.69 -11.59
CA THR A 116 22.85 -0.24 -12.59
C THR A 116 23.63 0.98 -12.11
N THR A 117 22.96 2.00 -11.58
CA THR A 117 23.62 3.28 -11.26
C THR A 117 24.40 3.27 -9.95
N MET A 118 23.93 2.55 -8.92
CA MET A 118 24.56 2.54 -7.59
C MET A 118 25.39 1.28 -7.33
N PHE A 119 25.07 0.17 -8.00
CA PHE A 119 25.73 -1.12 -7.76
C PHE A 119 26.43 -1.69 -9.01
N GLY A 120 26.46 -0.94 -10.12
CA GLY A 120 27.23 -1.29 -11.32
C GLY A 120 26.79 -2.61 -11.99
N SER A 121 25.56 -3.04 -11.77
CA SER A 121 25.04 -4.28 -12.36
C SER A 121 24.78 -4.13 -13.85
N ASP A 122 24.91 -5.24 -14.58
CA ASP A 122 24.44 -5.31 -15.97
C ASP A 122 22.93 -5.06 -16.03
N GLN A 123 22.48 -4.36 -17.07
CA GLN A 123 21.07 -4.02 -17.23
C GLN A 123 20.18 -5.26 -17.40
N THR A 124 20.68 -6.28 -18.09
CA THR A 124 19.98 -7.54 -18.34
C THR A 124 19.78 -8.32 -17.05
N ASP A 125 20.82 -8.40 -16.23
CA ASP A 125 20.77 -9.07 -14.91
C ASP A 125 19.80 -8.33 -13.97
N ALA A 126 19.92 -7.00 -13.90
CA ALA A 126 19.04 -6.17 -13.07
C ALA A 126 17.57 -6.28 -13.49
N LEU A 127 17.28 -6.30 -14.80
CA LEU A 127 15.93 -6.46 -15.32
C LEU A 127 15.39 -7.87 -15.05
N SER A 128 16.20 -8.91 -15.29
CA SER A 128 15.82 -10.30 -15.02
C SER A 128 15.47 -10.49 -13.55
N TYR A 129 16.30 -9.97 -12.65
CA TYR A 129 16.05 -9.98 -11.22
C TYR A 129 14.77 -9.23 -10.85
N ALA A 130 14.57 -8.02 -11.39
CA ALA A 130 13.36 -7.23 -11.14
C ALA A 130 12.09 -7.98 -11.55
N ILE A 131 12.09 -8.65 -12.70
CA ILE A 131 10.96 -9.46 -13.19
C ILE A 131 10.65 -10.59 -12.21
N VAL A 132 11.66 -11.34 -11.77
CA VAL A 132 11.46 -12.49 -10.86
C VAL A 132 10.90 -12.04 -9.52
N VAL A 133 11.48 -11.01 -8.90
CA VAL A 133 10.99 -10.49 -7.61
C VAL A 133 9.56 -9.96 -7.74
N HIS A 134 9.26 -9.25 -8.83
CA HIS A 134 7.92 -8.72 -9.06
C HIS A 134 6.89 -9.84 -9.26
N ALA A 135 7.26 -10.87 -10.02
CA ALA A 135 6.42 -12.06 -10.22
C ALA A 135 6.17 -12.80 -8.90
N LEU A 136 7.19 -12.97 -8.06
CA LEU A 136 7.04 -13.61 -6.74
C LEU A 136 6.02 -12.85 -5.88
N PHE A 137 6.07 -11.52 -5.86
CA PHE A 137 5.09 -10.70 -5.15
C PHE A 137 3.66 -10.97 -5.65
N TYR A 138 3.45 -10.96 -6.97
CA TYR A 138 2.14 -11.24 -7.56
C TYR A 138 1.65 -12.67 -7.33
N ILE A 139 2.54 -13.66 -7.39
CA ILE A 139 2.20 -15.05 -7.12
C ILE A 139 1.64 -15.18 -5.70
N TRP A 140 2.34 -14.63 -4.69
CA TRP A 140 1.85 -14.69 -3.32
C TRP A 140 0.55 -13.91 -3.13
N LEU A 141 0.44 -12.73 -3.73
CA LEU A 141 -0.78 -11.93 -3.68
C LEU A 141 -1.99 -12.70 -4.26
N ILE A 142 -1.80 -13.33 -5.42
CA ILE A 142 -2.85 -14.13 -6.09
C ILE A 142 -3.19 -15.36 -5.25
N VAL A 143 -2.19 -16.07 -4.72
CA VAL A 143 -2.39 -17.26 -3.87
C VAL A 143 -3.22 -16.90 -2.64
N PHE A 144 -2.87 -15.83 -1.92
CA PHE A 144 -3.62 -15.40 -0.75
C PHE A 144 -5.02 -14.89 -1.11
N GLY A 145 -5.16 -14.18 -2.23
CA GLY A 145 -6.46 -13.72 -2.73
C GLY A 145 -7.39 -14.89 -3.03
N ILE A 146 -6.93 -15.88 -3.81
CA ILE A 146 -7.69 -17.10 -4.13
C ILE A 146 -8.01 -17.89 -2.86
N PHE A 147 -7.04 -18.05 -1.95
CA PHE A 147 -7.26 -18.75 -0.69
C PHE A 147 -8.33 -18.06 0.17
N SER A 148 -8.32 -16.73 0.25
CA SER A 148 -9.33 -15.95 0.98
C SER A 148 -10.72 -16.10 0.34
N MET A 149 -10.81 -16.00 -0.99
CA MET A 149 -12.07 -16.20 -1.71
C MET A 149 -12.65 -17.59 -1.47
N TRP A 150 -11.81 -18.62 -1.53
CA TRP A 150 -12.21 -20.00 -1.27
C TRP A 150 -12.72 -20.19 0.17
N ARG A 151 -12.01 -19.63 1.15
CA ARG A 151 -12.37 -19.70 2.57
C ARG A 151 -13.70 -18.99 2.88
N GLU A 152 -13.99 -17.89 2.20
CA GLU A 152 -15.20 -17.09 2.40
C GLU A 152 -16.38 -17.56 1.52
N GLY A 153 -16.18 -18.56 0.66
CA GLY A 153 -17.21 -19.06 -0.26
C GLY A 153 -17.60 -18.04 -1.33
N LEU A 154 -16.77 -17.02 -1.58
CA LEU A 154 -17.02 -15.98 -2.57
C LEU A 154 -16.83 -16.56 -3.97
N SER A 155 -17.92 -16.60 -4.75
CA SER A 155 -17.87 -16.94 -6.16
C SER A 155 -17.66 -15.69 -7.01
N ILE A 156 -17.14 -15.87 -8.22
CA ILE A 156 -17.02 -14.75 -9.18
C ILE A 156 -18.40 -14.14 -9.48
N GLN A 157 -19.48 -14.92 -9.37
CA GLN A 157 -20.85 -14.43 -9.54
C GLN A 157 -21.30 -13.58 -8.35
N SER A 158 -20.95 -13.93 -7.10
CA SER A 158 -21.29 -13.09 -5.95
C SER A 158 -20.58 -11.74 -6.01
N LEU A 159 -19.33 -11.69 -6.49
CA LEU A 159 -18.61 -10.44 -6.71
C LEU A 159 -19.27 -9.56 -7.80
N ARG A 160 -19.69 -10.15 -8.93
CA ARG A 160 -20.43 -9.42 -9.98
C ARG A 160 -21.78 -8.88 -9.51
N MET A 161 -22.46 -9.62 -8.64
CA MET A 161 -23.74 -9.17 -8.04
C MET A 161 -23.53 -7.96 -7.13
N ILE A 162 -22.44 -7.94 -6.34
CA ILE A 162 -22.08 -6.79 -5.48
C ILE A 162 -21.76 -5.55 -6.34
N GLU A 163 -20.99 -5.70 -7.41
CA GLU A 163 -20.67 -4.61 -8.35
C GLU A 163 -21.92 -4.03 -9.04
N THR A 164 -22.84 -4.92 -9.46
CA THR A 164 -24.10 -4.51 -10.11
C THR A 164 -25.03 -3.78 -9.14
N GLN A 165 -25.04 -4.15 -7.85
CA GLN A 165 -25.82 -3.46 -6.82
C GLN A 165 -25.21 -2.11 -6.46
N ALA A 166 -23.88 -2.02 -6.35
CA ALA A 166 -23.18 -0.77 -6.07
C ALA A 166 -23.41 0.29 -7.17
N THR A 167 -23.24 -0.10 -8.43
CA THR A 167 -23.46 0.81 -9.59
C THR A 167 -24.92 1.25 -9.73
N LYS A 168 -25.88 0.40 -9.34
CA LYS A 168 -27.31 0.75 -9.35
C LYS A 168 -27.71 1.72 -8.23
N ASN A 169 -27.11 1.59 -7.06
CA ASN A 169 -27.34 2.52 -5.95
C ASN A 169 -26.74 3.92 -6.23
N GLU A 170 -25.63 4.00 -6.95
CA GLU A 170 -25.04 5.28 -7.37
C GLU A 170 -25.82 6.00 -8.48
N SER A 171 -26.60 5.29 -9.30
CA SER A 171 -27.43 5.90 -10.35
C SER A 171 -28.82 6.35 -9.89
N THR A 172 -29.20 6.00 -8.66
CA THR A 172 -30.53 6.28 -8.09
C THR A 172 -30.51 7.27 -6.92
N GLY A 173 -29.33 7.69 -6.46
CA GLY A 173 -29.15 8.75 -5.45
C GLY A 173 -28.49 9.99 -6.05
#